data_AF-A0A2L2XXT1-F1
#
_entry.id   AF-A0A2L2XXT1-F1
#
_cell.length_a   1.000
_cell.length_b   1.000
_cell.length_c   1.000
_cell.angle_alpha   90.00
_cell.angle_beta   90.00
_cell.angle_gamma   90.00
#
_symmetry.space_group_name_H-M   'P 1'
#
loop_
_entity.id
_entity.type
_entity.pdbx_description
1 polymer ?
#
loop_
_entity_poly.entity_id
_entity_poly.type
_entity_poly.pdbx_seq_one_letter_code
_entity_poly.pdbx_strand_id
1 'polypeptide(L)' 'MRDKIYELRVNFQGINYRILYFFYKNQAVVISHGIIKEKKVPPLEIEQAIKNKTKFEKNPELHTYFQELI' A
#
# COMPACT_ATOMS: atom_id res chain seq x y z
N MET A 1 -7.18 4.36 -9.93
CA MET A 1 -7.62 3.22 -9.09
C MET A 1 -8.88 3.61 -8.34
N ARG A 2 -9.55 2.67 -7.66
CA ARG A 2 -10.79 2.91 -6.89
C ARG A 2 -10.51 2.99 -5.38
N ASP A 3 -11.49 3.50 -4.62
CA ASP A 3 -11.51 3.47 -3.14
C ASP A 3 -10.31 4.12 -2.44
N LYS A 4 -9.76 5.19 -3.04
CA LYS A 4 -8.59 5.93 -2.52
C LYS A 4 -7.35 5.04 -2.33
N ILE A 5 -7.24 3.97 -3.11
CA ILE A 5 -6.00 3.21 -3.28
C ILE A 5 -5.25 3.81 -4.46
N TYR A 6 -3.94 3.95 -4.31
CA TYR A 6 -3.03 4.50 -5.29
C TYR A 6 -1.95 3.47 -5.63
N GLU A 7 -1.38 3.60 -6.83
CA GLU A 7 -0.35 2.72 -7.36
C GLU A 7 0.94 3.53 -7.55
N LEU A 8 2.01 3.14 -6.87
CA LEU A 8 3.36 3.62 -7.14
C LEU A 8 4.06 2.62 -8.07
N ARG A 9 4.56 3.12 -9.20
CA ARG A 9 5.25 2.32 -10.22
C ARG A 9 6.76 2.47 -10.04
N VAL A 10 7.40 1.41 -9.59
CA VAL A 10 8.85 1.38 -9.40
C VAL A 10 9.47 0.46 -10.43
N ASN A 11 10.51 0.92 -11.10
CA ASN A 11 11.41 0.06 -11.87
C ASN A 11 12.74 0.00 -11.12
N PHE A 12 13.14 -1.21 -10.72
CA PHE A 12 14.38 -1.43 -10.00
C PHE A 12 15.03 -2.72 -10.47
N GLN A 13 16.29 -2.63 -10.92
CA GLN A 13 17.05 -3.76 -11.47
C GLN A 13 16.30 -4.55 -12.55
N GLY A 14 15.57 -3.85 -13.44
CA GLY A 14 14.77 -4.46 -14.49
C GLY A 14 13.44 -5.08 -14.03
N ILE A 15 13.21 -5.15 -12.72
CA ILE A 15 11.95 -5.62 -12.15
C ILE A 15 11.00 -4.43 -12.01
N ASN A 16 9.77 -4.64 -12.48
CA ASN A 16 8.71 -3.66 -12.37
C ASN A 16 7.85 -3.99 -11.15
N TYR A 17 7.97 -3.20 -10.09
CA TYR A 17 7.11 -3.30 -8.92
C TYR A 17 5.90 -2.39 -9.06
N ARG A 18 4.80 -2.82 -8.44
CA ARG A 18 3.58 -2.05 -8.25
C ARG A 18 3.28 -2.03 -6.76
N ILE A 19 3.47 -0.88 -6.13
CA ILE A 19 3.24 -0.70 -4.70
C ILE A 19 1.87 -0.06 -4.52
N LEU A 20 1.00 -0.71 -3.77
CA LEU A 20 -0.32 -0.18 -3.43
C LEU A 20 -0.25 0.55 -2.10
N TYR A 21 -0.76 1.78 -2.09
CA TYR A 21 -0.71 2.64 -0.91
C TYR A 21 -1.98 3.48 -0.80
N PHE A 22 -2.16 4.09 0.37
CA PHE A 22 -3.23 5.06 0.62
C PHE A 22 -2.74 6.19 1.54
N PHE A 23 -3.43 7.32 1.48
CA PHE A 23 -3.19 8.43 2.40
C PHE A 23 -3.99 8.21 3.69
N TYR A 24 -3.32 8.33 4.82
CA TYR A 24 -3.97 8.41 6.13
C TYR A 24 -3.98 9.87 6.59
N LYS A 25 -5.15 10.50 6.47
CA LYS A 25 -5.36 11.94 6.75
C LYS A 25 -4.30 12.78 6.01
N ASN A 26 -3.85 13.87 6.63
CA ASN A 26 -2.70 14.65 6.18
C ASN A 26 -1.43 14.31 6.98
N GLN A 27 -1.32 13.06 7.46
CA GLN A 27 -0.28 12.65 8.40
C GLN A 27 0.72 11.67 7.77
N ALA A 28 0.23 10.71 6.98
CA ALA A 28 1.08 9.65 6.46
C ALA A 28 0.63 9.13 5.10
N VAL A 29 1.60 8.58 4.37
CA VAL A 29 1.37 7.64 3.28
C VAL A 29 1.61 6.24 3.83
N VAL A 30 0.60 5.38 3.77
CA VAL A 30 0.68 4.02 4.27
C VAL A 30 0.82 3.06 3.09
N ILE A 31 1.93 2.33 3.06
CA ILE A 31 2.17 1.26 2.08
C ILE A 31 1.39 0.03 2.54
N SER A 32 0.50 -0.47 1.67
CA SER A 32 -0.26 -1.69 1.94
C SER A 32 0.57 -2.93 1.63
N HIS A 33 1.09 -3.03 0.40
CA HIS A 33 1.96 -4.11 -0.07
C HIS A 33 2.48 -3.76 -1.47
N GLY A 34 3.42 -4.56 -1.98
CA GLY A 34 3.90 -4.47 -3.37
C GLY A 34 3.82 -5.81 -4.08
N ILE A 35 3.64 -5.76 -5.39
CA ILE A 35 3.63 -6.92 -6.28
C ILE A 35 4.65 -6.73 -7.41
N ILE A 36 5.16 -7.84 -7.95
CA ILE A 36 5.92 -7.84 -9.21
C ILE A 36 4.91 -7.84 -10.37
N LYS A 37 5.21 -7.06 -11.41
CA LYS A 37 4.28 -6.74 -12.50
C LYS A 37 3.68 -7.98 -13.18
N GLU A 38 2.37 -8.15 -12.98
CA GLU A 38 1.45 -8.58 -14.03
C GLU A 38 1.01 -7.31 -14.80
N LYS A 39 0.69 -7.38 -16.10
CA LYS A 39 0.50 -6.19 -16.97
C LYS A 39 -0.41 -5.08 -16.38
N LYS A 40 -1.35 -5.45 -15.51
CA LYS A 40 -2.22 -4.60 -14.70
C LYS A 40 -2.24 -5.14 -13.27
N VAL A 41 -2.44 -4.28 -12.27
CA VAL A 41 -2.70 -4.71 -10.89
C VAL A 41 -3.98 -5.57 -10.87
N PRO A 42 -3.92 -6.84 -10.44
CA PRO A 42 -5.10 -7.70 -10.34
C PRO A 42 -6.16 -7.09 -9.42
N PRO A 43 -7.46 -7.23 -9.73
CA PRO A 43 -8.53 -6.72 -8.86
C PRO A 43 -8.43 -7.19 -7.40
N LEU A 44 -7.96 -8.43 -7.18
CA LEU A 44 -7.78 -9.00 -5.86
C LEU A 44 -6.77 -8.23 -5.00
N GLU A 45 -5.68 -7.74 -5.59
CA GLU A 45 -4.66 -6.93 -4.89
C GLU A 45 -5.26 -5.58 -4.45
N ILE A 46 -6.13 -5.00 -5.28
CA ILE A 46 -6.86 -3.77 -4.94
C ILE A 46 -7.82 -4.03 -3.77
N GLU A 47 -8.55 -5.14 -3.79
CA GLU A 47 -9.44 -5.53 -2.71
C GLU A 47 -8.70 -5.78 -1.40
N GLN A 48 -7.52 -6.41 -1.48
CA GLN A 48 -6.66 -6.58 -0.32
C GLN A 48 -6.16 -5.23 0.21
N ALA A 49 -5.80 -4.29 -0.66
CA ALA A 49 -5.42 -2.94 -0.25
C ALA A 49 -6.55 -2.18 0.46
N ILE A 50 -7.79 -2.33 0.00
CA ILE A 50 -8.99 -1.75 0.65
C ILE A 50 -9.20 -2.36 2.04
N LYS A 51 -9.05 -3.69 2.17
CA LYS A 51 -9.15 -4.39 3.46
C LYS A 51 -8.07 -3.90 4.44
N ASN A 52 -6.83 -3.78 3.97
CA ASN A 52 -5.71 -3.27 4.79
C ASN A 52 -5.94 -1.82 5.22
N LYS A 53 -6.39 -0.95 4.30
CA LYS A 53 -6.77 0.43 4.61
C LYS A 53 -7.84 0.49 5.70
N THR A 54 -8.90 -0.32 5.57
CA THR A 54 -10.01 -0.35 6.53
C THR A 54 -9.54 -0.80 7.91
N LYS A 55 -8.65 -1.79 7.98
CA LYS A 55 -8.06 -2.25 9.25
C LYS A 55 -7.18 -1.16 9.88
N PHE A 56 -6.30 -0.55 9.09
CA PHE A 56 -5.43 0.53 9.56
C PHE A 56 -6.24 1.72 10.08
N GLU A 57 -7.27 2.17 9.35
CA GLU A 57 -8.11 3.30 9.78
C GLU A 57 -8.87 3.03 11.10
N LYS A 58 -9.18 1.76 11.41
CA LYS A 58 -9.81 1.36 12.68
C LYS A 58 -8.84 1.35 13.86
N ASN A 59 -7.57 0.99 13.64
CA ASN A 59 -6.56 0.98 14.68
C ASN A 59 -5.16 1.28 14.11
N PRO A 60 -4.83 2.57 13.88
CA PRO A 60 -3.57 2.96 13.26
C PRO A 60 -2.36 2.59 14.11
N GLU A 61 -2.46 2.70 15.44
CA GLU A 61 -1.36 2.40 16.37
C GLU A 61 -0.97 0.93 16.30
N LEU A 62 -1.96 0.02 16.34
CA LEU A 62 -1.72 -1.42 16.22
C LEU A 62 -1.08 -1.80 14.88
N HIS A 63 -1.42 -1.08 13.81
CA HIS A 63 -0.97 -1.35 12.46
C HIS A 63 0.20 -0.45 12.03
N THR A 64 0.85 0.23 12.98
CA THR A 64 2.08 0.98 12.75
C THR A 64 3.22 0.32 13.50
N TYR A 65 4.27 -0.05 12.78
CA TYR A 65 5.51 -0.49 13.40
C TYR A 65 6.39 0.72 13.69
N PHE A 66 6.75 0.90 14.97
CA PHE A 66 7.72 1.91 15.40
C PHE A 66 9.05 1.20 15.65
N GLN A 67 10.03 1.48 14.80
CA GLN A 67 11.41 1.08 15.04
C GLN A 67 12.14 2.24 15.72
N GLU A 68 12.80 1.98 16.85
CA GLU A 68 13.80 2.91 17.37
C GLU A 68 15.02 2.88 16.43
N LEU A 69 15.41 4.05 15.92
CA LEU A 69 16.68 4.20 15.22
C LEU A 69 17.78 4.10 16.27
N ILE A 70 18.46 2.96 16.31
CA ILE A 70 19.69 2.73 17.10
C ILE A 70 20.85 3.45 16.43
#